data_AF-A0A2Y8ZZV9-F1
#
_entry.id   AF-A0A2Y8ZZV9-F1
#
_cell.length_a   1.000
_cell.length_b   1.000
_cell.length_c   1.000
_cell.angle_alpha   90.00
_cell.angle_beta   90.00
_cell.angle_gamma   90.00
#
_symmetry.space_group_name_H-M   'P 1'
#
loop_
_entity.id
_entity.type
_entity.pdbx_description
1 polymer ?
#
loop_
_entity_poly.entity_id
_entity_poly.type
_entity_poly.pdbx_seq_one_letter_code
_entity_poly.pdbx_strand_id
1 'polypeptide(L)'
;MGRVHAMRFWLVPLALALGAAVVWWVRRRIAATYVEWLLRRANGDPQRARRAVVVSQVAALVAALVVLALAVYAEQWNRWFWLRIPLCALVIATYVPLAVSLAPARFRWQRSAAMKVLERGASVPVADAVARAGRAFAPIGSVVFLVSALLLSWHHLQS
;
A
#
# COMPACT_ATOMS: atom_id res chain seq x y z
N MET A 1 -7.93 -16.02 -38.51
CA MET A 1 -7.79 -14.81 -37.67
C MET A 1 -8.20 -15.07 -36.21
N GLY A 2 -7.56 -16.01 -35.50
CA GLY A 2 -7.98 -16.41 -34.14
C GLY A 2 -6.89 -16.50 -33.06
N ARG A 3 -5.59 -16.36 -33.40
CA ARG A 3 -4.49 -16.59 -32.44
C ARG A 3 -3.99 -15.34 -31.72
N VAL A 4 -4.24 -14.14 -32.26
CA VAL A 4 -3.72 -12.88 -31.69
C VAL A 4 -4.52 -12.45 -30.45
N HIS A 5 -5.80 -12.82 -30.34
CA HIS A 5 -6.61 -12.55 -29.15
C HIS A 5 -6.24 -13.43 -27.96
N ALA A 6 -5.86 -14.70 -28.18
CA ALA A 6 -5.48 -15.62 -27.12
C ALA A 6 -4.17 -15.20 -26.42
N MET A 7 -3.13 -14.81 -27.17
CA MET A 7 -1.86 -14.35 -26.57
C MET A 7 -2.01 -13.11 -25.69
N ARG A 8 -2.90 -12.17 -26.06
CA ARG A 8 -3.18 -10.97 -25.25
C ARG A 8 -4.00 -11.29 -24.00
N PHE A 9 -4.83 -12.34 -24.06
CA PHE A 9 -5.66 -12.78 -22.93
C PHE A 9 -4.85 -13.38 -21.78
N TRP A 10 -3.69 -13.99 -22.06
CA TRP A 10 -2.78 -14.52 -21.03
C TRP A 10 -1.84 -13.47 -20.43
N LEU A 11 -1.55 -12.40 -21.18
CA LEU A 11 -0.68 -11.32 -20.69
C LEU A 11 -1.30 -10.56 -19.51
N VAL A 12 -2.61 -10.37 -19.50
CA VAL A 12 -3.32 -9.68 -18.41
C VAL A 12 -3.23 -10.46 -17.08
N PRO A 13 -3.65 -11.74 -16.99
CA PRO A 13 -3.52 -12.52 -15.75
C PRO A 13 -2.05 -12.77 -15.37
N LEU A 14 -1.13 -12.89 -16.33
CA LEU A 14 0.30 -13.02 -16.04
C LEU A 14 0.88 -11.72 -15.45
N ALA A 15 0.54 -10.56 -16.02
CA ALA A 15 0.94 -9.25 -15.50
C ALA A 15 0.32 -8.99 -14.13
N LEU A 16 -0.93 -9.40 -13.91
CA LEU A 16 -1.57 -9.36 -12.59
C LEU A 16 -0.89 -10.28 -11.59
N ALA A 17 -0.52 -11.50 -11.98
CA ALA A 17 0.18 -12.45 -11.12
C ALA A 17 1.60 -11.97 -10.76
N LEU A 18 2.34 -11.46 -11.74
CA LEU A 18 3.66 -10.86 -11.54
C LEU A 18 3.58 -9.59 -10.69
N GLY A 19 2.60 -8.73 -10.96
CA GLY A 19 2.31 -7.55 -10.16
C GLY A 19 1.97 -7.93 -8.71
N ALA A 20 1.09 -8.90 -8.50
CA ALA A 20 0.74 -9.40 -7.19
C ALA A 20 1.94 -10.03 -6.47
N ALA A 21 2.79 -10.77 -7.19
CA ALA A 21 4.01 -11.37 -6.63
C ALA A 21 5.05 -10.32 -6.23
N VAL A 22 5.27 -9.29 -7.05
CA VAL A 22 6.16 -8.16 -6.76
C VAL A 22 5.61 -7.37 -5.57
N VAL A 23 4.33 -7.04 -5.57
CA VAL A 23 3.65 -6.36 -4.45
C VAL A 23 3.78 -7.19 -3.18
N TRP A 24 3.61 -8.51 -3.25
CA TRP A 24 3.76 -9.40 -2.11
C TRP A 24 5.20 -9.48 -1.60
N TRP A 25 6.18 -9.53 -2.51
CA TRP A 25 7.61 -9.55 -2.17
C TRP A 25 8.06 -8.22 -1.54
N VAL A 26 7.68 -7.10 -2.15
CA VAL A 26 7.90 -5.74 -1.65
C VAL A 26 7.23 -5.58 -0.29
N ARG A 27 5.99 -6.05 -0.14
CA ARG A 27 5.27 -6.05 1.15
C ARG A 27 6.01 -6.84 2.22
N ARG A 28 6.56 -8.02 1.91
CA ARG A 28 7.35 -8.81 2.88
C ARG A 28 8.62 -8.08 3.31
N ARG A 29 9.36 -7.49 2.36
CA ARG A 29 10.58 -6.71 2.63
C ARG A 29 10.26 -5.45 3.44
N ILE A 30 9.30 -4.65 2.99
CA ILE A 30 8.92 -3.38 3.64
C ILE A 30 8.37 -3.63 5.04
N ALA A 31 7.48 -4.62 5.24
CA ALA A 31 6.91 -4.88 6.56
C ALA A 31 7.99 -5.21 7.61
N ALA A 32 9.03 -5.97 7.21
CA ALA A 32 10.14 -6.30 8.09
C ALA A 32 10.97 -5.05 8.45
N THR A 33 11.43 -4.30 7.45
CA THR A 33 12.27 -3.12 7.67
C THR A 33 11.50 -2.00 8.38
N TYR A 34 10.22 -1.82 8.05
CA TYR A 34 9.37 -0.78 8.62
C TYR A 34 9.08 -1.02 10.10
N VAL A 35 8.75 -2.26 10.50
CA VAL A 35 8.54 -2.60 11.92
C VAL A 35 9.84 -2.42 12.71
N GLU A 36 10.98 -2.80 12.14
CA GLU A 36 12.28 -2.61 12.80
C GLU A 36 12.64 -1.12 12.96
N TRP A 37 12.42 -0.31 11.91
CA TRP A 37 12.59 1.13 11.98
C TRP A 37 11.67 1.77 13.03
N LEU A 38 10.40 1.34 13.10
CA LEU A 38 9.45 1.79 14.12
C LEU A 38 9.92 1.46 15.53
N LEU A 39 10.48 0.27 15.75
CA LEU A 39 10.98 -0.15 17.06
C LEU A 39 12.21 0.64 17.50
N ARG A 40 13.17 0.86 16.58
CA ARG A 40 14.32 1.72 16.84
C ARG A 40 13.89 3.16 17.18
N ARG A 41 12.86 3.68 16.49
CA ARG A 41 12.32 5.03 16.71
C ARG A 41 11.50 5.15 18.01
N ALA A 42 10.81 4.07 18.39
CA ALA A 42 10.02 4.00 19.62
C ALA A 42 10.91 4.03 20.87
N ASN A 43 12.08 3.38 20.83
CA ASN A 43 13.01 3.28 21.96
C ASN A 43 12.32 2.84 23.27
N GLY A 44 11.39 1.88 23.17
CA GLY A 44 10.60 1.38 24.31
C GLY A 44 9.41 2.26 24.72
N ASP A 45 9.26 3.48 24.19
CA ASP A 45 8.19 4.41 24.54
C ASP A 45 6.94 4.23 23.62
N PRO A 46 5.77 3.87 24.18
CA PRO A 46 4.53 3.72 23.42
C PRO A 46 4.07 4.99 22.70
N GLN A 47 4.32 6.18 23.28
CA GLN A 47 3.91 7.44 22.66
C GLN A 47 4.77 7.75 21.43
N ARG A 48 6.09 7.52 21.51
CA ARG A 48 6.99 7.66 20.36
C ARG A 48 6.65 6.67 19.26
N ALA A 49 6.31 5.43 19.62
CA ALA A 49 5.85 4.42 18.67
C ALA A 49 4.59 4.88 17.92
N ARG A 50 3.59 5.40 18.64
CA ARG A 50 2.37 5.96 18.04
C ARG A 50 2.68 7.12 17.09
N ARG A 51 3.51 8.08 17.52
CA ARG A 51 3.89 9.23 16.69
C ARG A 51 4.62 8.79 15.43
N ALA A 52 5.56 7.85 15.56
CA ALA A 52 6.31 7.33 14.42
C ALA A 52 5.38 6.72 13.37
N VAL A 53 4.40 5.90 13.79
CA VAL A 53 3.39 5.31 12.89
C VAL A 53 2.55 6.38 12.20
N VAL A 54 2.07 7.38 12.95
CA VAL A 54 1.22 8.44 12.38
C VAL A 54 2.01 9.26 11.36
N VAL A 55 3.22 9.70 11.71
CA VAL A 55 4.06 10.52 10.83
C VAL A 55 4.42 9.77 9.55
N SER A 56 4.83 8.51 9.63
CA SER A 56 5.17 7.72 8.45
C SER A 56 3.95 7.45 7.56
N GLN A 57 2.79 7.12 8.14
CA GLN A 57 1.57 6.88 7.36
C GLN A 57 1.04 8.17 6.71
N VAL A 58 1.10 9.30 7.41
CA VAL A 58 0.72 10.60 6.85
C VAL A 58 1.69 11.01 5.74
N ALA A 59 3.01 10.86 5.94
CA ALA A 59 3.99 11.15 4.90
C ALA A 59 3.79 10.27 3.66
N ALA A 60 3.53 8.97 3.86
CA ALA A 60 3.23 8.05 2.77
C ALA A 60 1.91 8.39 2.05
N LEU A 61 0.89 8.84 2.79
CA LEU A 61 -0.38 9.29 2.22
C LEU A 61 -0.18 10.54 1.37
N VAL A 62 0.54 11.55 1.88
CA VAL A 62 0.85 12.77 1.13
C VAL A 62 1.61 12.43 -0.14
N ALA A 63 2.62 11.57 -0.07
CA ALA A 63 3.34 11.11 -1.25
C ALA A 63 2.42 10.40 -2.26
N ALA A 64 1.53 9.52 -1.80
CA ALA A 64 0.55 8.86 -2.65
C ALA A 64 -0.38 9.87 -3.35
N LEU A 65 -0.90 10.86 -2.61
CA LEU A 65 -1.76 11.90 -3.17
C LEU A 65 -1.03 12.76 -4.20
N VAL A 66 0.23 13.13 -3.96
CA VAL A 66 1.06 13.85 -4.94
C VAL A 66 1.24 13.03 -6.22
N VAL A 67 1.52 11.73 -6.10
CA VAL A 67 1.66 10.84 -7.26
C VAL A 67 0.35 10.71 -8.04
N LEU A 68 -0.80 10.59 -7.35
CA LEU A 68 -2.11 10.56 -8.01
C LEU A 68 -2.44 11.90 -8.68
N ALA A 69 -2.12 13.03 -8.04
CA ALA A 69 -2.30 14.35 -8.63
C ALA A 69 -1.44 14.53 -9.90
N LEU A 70 -0.18 14.07 -9.86
CA LEU A 70 0.69 14.03 -11.04
C LEU A 70 0.14 13.12 -12.14
N ALA A 71 -0.48 11.99 -11.78
CA ALA A 71 -1.09 11.08 -12.74
C ALA A 71 -2.27 11.74 -13.48
N VAL A 72 -3.12 12.47 -12.74
CA VAL A 72 -4.23 13.27 -13.33
C VAL A 72 -3.68 14.41 -14.18
N TYR A 73 -2.68 15.14 -13.69
CA TYR A 73 -2.05 16.24 -14.42
C TYR A 73 -1.41 15.78 -15.73
N ALA A 74 -0.67 14.67 -15.72
CA ALA A 74 -0.03 14.11 -16.91
C ALA A 74 -1.04 13.69 -17.99
N GLU A 75 -2.22 13.22 -17.60
CA GLU A 75 -3.30 12.88 -18.52
C GLU A 75 -3.97 14.14 -19.09
N GLN A 76 -4.40 15.07 -18.22
CA GLN A 76 -5.18 16.24 -18.65
C GLN A 76 -4.38 17.25 -19.47
N TRP A 77 -3.12 17.52 -19.10
CA TRP A 77 -2.32 18.55 -19.76
C TRP A 77 -1.47 18.01 -20.91
N ASN A 78 -0.89 16.81 -20.75
CA ASN A 78 0.11 16.29 -21.70
C ASN A 78 -0.39 15.11 -22.55
N ARG A 79 -1.62 14.61 -22.33
CA ARG A 79 -2.18 13.40 -22.97
C ARG A 79 -1.29 12.16 -22.80
N TRP A 80 -0.46 12.11 -21.75
CA TRP A 80 0.46 11.00 -21.49
C TRP A 80 -0.25 9.84 -20.80
N PHE A 81 -1.16 9.21 -21.54
CA PHE A 81 -2.01 8.13 -21.08
C PHE A 81 -1.24 6.96 -20.46
N TRP A 82 -0.09 6.65 -21.07
CA TRP A 82 0.79 5.57 -20.66
C TRP A 82 1.49 5.82 -19.32
N LEU A 83 1.62 7.07 -18.87
CA LEU A 83 2.29 7.42 -17.62
C LEU A 83 1.37 7.32 -16.40
N ARG A 84 0.06 7.48 -16.59
CA ARG A 84 -0.95 7.33 -15.52
C ARG A 84 -0.97 5.92 -14.95
N ILE A 85 -0.97 4.91 -15.82
CA ILE A 85 -1.04 3.49 -15.44
C ILE A 85 0.10 3.09 -14.47
N PRO A 86 1.39 3.34 -14.78
CA PRO A 86 2.47 3.02 -13.87
C PRO A 86 2.44 3.87 -12.58
N LEU A 87 1.99 5.12 -12.62
CA LEU A 87 1.86 5.96 -11.42
C LEU A 87 0.76 5.42 -10.46
N CYS A 88 -0.42 5.10 -10.98
CA CYS A 88 -1.49 4.49 -10.18
C CYS A 88 -1.09 3.08 -9.69
N ALA A 89 -0.44 2.29 -10.54
CA ALA A 89 0.08 0.98 -10.15
C ALA A 89 1.13 1.10 -9.04
N LEU A 90 2.01 2.12 -9.10
CA LEU A 90 3.01 2.39 -8.08
C LEU A 90 2.38 2.77 -6.73
N VAL A 91 1.34 3.61 -6.73
CA VAL A 91 0.60 3.95 -5.50
C VAL A 91 -0.06 2.72 -4.91
N ILE A 92 -0.72 1.90 -5.73
CA ILE A 92 -1.33 0.65 -5.28
C ILE A 92 -0.26 -0.31 -4.75
N ALA A 93 0.89 -0.41 -5.42
CA ALA A 93 1.95 -1.33 -5.05
C ALA A 93 2.72 -0.92 -3.79
N THR A 94 2.73 0.37 -3.43
CA THR A 94 3.53 0.89 -2.32
C THR A 94 2.67 1.26 -1.12
N TYR A 95 1.70 2.15 -1.30
CA TYR A 95 0.90 2.72 -0.22
C TYR A 95 -0.11 1.71 0.35
N VAL A 96 -0.81 0.96 -0.51
CA VAL A 96 -1.84 0.02 -0.05
C VAL A 96 -1.25 -1.09 0.83
N PRO A 97 -0.13 -1.75 0.47
CA PRO A 97 0.52 -2.71 1.36
C PRO A 97 0.98 -2.09 2.67
N LEU A 98 1.46 -0.85 2.67
CA LEU A 98 1.87 -0.14 3.88
C LEU A 98 0.67 0.13 4.81
N ALA A 99 -0.41 0.68 4.27
CA ALA A 99 -1.65 0.95 5.00
C ALA A 99 -2.29 -0.34 5.55
N VAL A 100 -2.28 -1.42 4.75
CA VAL A 100 -2.85 -2.73 5.13
C VAL A 100 -1.91 -3.52 6.05
N SER A 101 -0.60 -3.26 6.07
CA SER A 101 0.36 -4.00 6.90
C SER A 101 0.07 -3.90 8.40
N LEU A 102 -0.51 -2.77 8.80
CA LEU A 102 -0.91 -2.43 10.17
C LEU A 102 -2.43 -2.55 10.41
N ALA A 103 -3.18 -3.02 9.40
CA ALA A 103 -4.61 -3.25 9.53
C ALA A 103 -4.90 -4.36 10.56
N PRO A 104 -6.08 -4.32 11.22
CA PRO A 104 -6.49 -5.40 12.11
C PRO A 104 -6.61 -6.70 11.31
N ALA A 105 -6.17 -7.81 11.90
CA ALA A 105 -6.31 -9.12 11.29
C ALA A 105 -7.80 -9.42 11.10
N ARG A 106 -8.23 -9.54 9.83
CA ARG A 106 -9.63 -9.87 9.50
C ARG A 106 -9.84 -11.38 9.33
N PHE A 107 -8.77 -12.12 9.06
CA PHE A 107 -8.80 -13.56 8.83
C PHE A 107 -7.91 -14.29 9.84
N ARG A 108 -8.28 -15.51 10.24
CA ARG A 108 -7.52 -16.34 11.21
C ARG A 108 -6.07 -16.59 10.80
N TRP A 109 -5.76 -16.52 9.50
CA TRP A 109 -4.43 -16.76 8.95
C TRP A 109 -3.57 -15.49 8.87
N GLN A 110 -4.13 -14.32 9.19
CA GLN A 110 -3.39 -13.05 9.21
C GLN A 110 -2.82 -12.78 10.60
N ARG A 111 -1.49 -12.60 10.66
CA ARG A 111 -0.85 -12.10 11.88
C ARG A 111 -1.24 -10.64 12.13
N SER A 112 -1.69 -10.33 13.34
CA SER A 112 -2.03 -8.97 13.74
C SER A 112 -0.77 -8.08 13.75
N ALA A 113 -0.96 -6.77 13.56
CA ALA A 113 0.14 -5.80 13.66
C ALA A 113 0.86 -5.89 15.02
N ALA A 114 0.10 -6.07 16.10
CA ALA A 114 0.65 -6.27 17.44
C ALA A 114 1.53 -7.54 17.51
N MET A 115 1.07 -8.66 16.96
CA MET A 115 1.82 -9.92 16.97
C MET A 115 3.16 -9.81 16.22
N LYS A 116 3.17 -9.14 15.05
CA LYS A 116 4.41 -8.90 14.29
C LYS A 116 5.42 -8.04 15.03
N VAL A 117 4.94 -7.11 15.85
CA VAL A 117 5.76 -6.20 16.65
C VAL A 117 6.28 -6.92 17.91
N LEU A 118 5.45 -7.75 18.54
CA LEU A 118 5.84 -8.62 19.66
C LEU A 118 6.88 -9.66 19.25
N GLU A 119 6.70 -10.33 18.11
CA GLU A 119 7.66 -11.30 17.54
C GLU A 119 9.06 -10.69 17.29
N ARG A 120 9.17 -9.36 17.28
CA ARG A 120 10.41 -8.59 17.08
C ARG A 120 11.02 -8.08 18.40
N GLY A 121 10.52 -8.55 19.54
CA GLY A 121 11.06 -8.22 20.87
C GLY A 121 10.52 -6.93 21.48
N ALA A 122 9.41 -6.39 20.97
CA ALA A 122 8.78 -5.21 21.54
C ALA A 122 8.00 -5.52 22.81
N SER A 123 7.87 -4.52 23.69
CA SER A 123 6.96 -4.61 24.84
C SER A 123 5.49 -4.58 24.39
N VAL A 124 4.63 -5.29 25.12
CA VAL A 124 3.16 -5.29 24.92
C VAL A 124 2.57 -3.87 24.76
N PRO A 125 2.91 -2.87 25.61
CA PRO A 125 2.35 -1.52 25.46
C PRO A 125 2.78 -0.82 24.16
N VAL A 126 3.99 -1.09 23.65
CA VAL A 126 4.46 -0.56 22.34
C VAL A 126 3.71 -1.23 21.20
N ALA A 127 3.54 -2.56 21.24
CA ALA A 127 2.81 -3.31 20.23
C ALA A 127 1.35 -2.86 20.12
N ASP A 128 0.68 -2.62 21.26
CA ASP A 128 -0.70 -2.13 21.30
C ASP A 128 -0.83 -0.69 20.80
N ALA A 129 0.15 0.17 21.10
CA ALA A 129 0.18 1.54 20.61
C ALA A 129 0.32 1.58 19.07
N VAL A 130 1.21 0.75 18.52
CA VAL A 130 1.39 0.61 17.07
C VAL A 130 0.13 0.06 16.40
N ALA A 131 -0.48 -0.98 16.97
CA ALA A 131 -1.71 -1.57 16.41
C ALA A 131 -2.92 -0.63 16.48
N ARG A 132 -3.07 0.15 17.55
CA ARG A 132 -4.11 1.19 17.65
C ARG A 132 -3.89 2.32 16.65
N ALA A 133 -2.67 2.83 16.55
CA ALA A 133 -2.33 3.88 15.60
C ALA A 133 -2.55 3.42 14.14
N GLY A 134 -2.12 2.21 13.82
CA GLY A 134 -2.25 1.63 12.49
C GLY A 134 -3.68 1.36 12.04
N ARG A 135 -4.58 0.98 12.97
CA ARG A 135 -5.99 0.72 12.68
C ARG A 135 -6.70 1.90 12.00
N ALA A 136 -6.38 3.14 12.39
CA ALA A 136 -6.99 4.34 11.82
C ALA A 136 -6.68 4.52 10.32
N PHE A 137 -5.56 3.96 9.84
CA PHE A 137 -5.14 4.10 8.45
C PHE A 137 -5.66 2.98 7.52
N ALA A 138 -6.23 1.91 8.07
CA ALA A 138 -6.83 0.84 7.26
C ALA A 138 -7.95 1.34 6.33
N PRO A 139 -8.96 2.11 6.79
CA PRO A 139 -9.99 2.65 5.89
C PRO A 139 -9.40 3.66 4.89
N ILE A 140 -8.39 4.44 5.28
CA ILE A 140 -7.69 5.38 4.40
C ILE A 140 -7.01 4.63 3.25
N GLY A 141 -6.32 3.53 3.56
CA GLY A 141 -5.73 2.65 2.54
C GLY A 141 -6.77 2.11 1.56
N SER A 142 -7.96 1.74 2.03
CA SER A 142 -9.07 1.31 1.18
C SER A 142 -9.57 2.43 0.27
N VAL A 143 -9.71 3.66 0.79
CA VAL A 143 -10.12 4.83 -0.01
C VAL A 143 -9.09 5.12 -1.09
N VAL A 144 -7.80 5.16 -0.76
CA VAL A 144 -6.73 5.41 -1.75
C VAL A 144 -6.68 4.32 -2.81
N PHE A 145 -6.87 3.06 -2.44
CA PHE A 145 -6.98 1.96 -3.40
C PHE A 145 -8.17 2.18 -4.35
N LEU A 146 -9.33 2.53 -3.82
CA LEU A 146 -10.56 2.72 -4.60
C LEU A 146 -10.42 3.92 -5.56
N VAL A 147 -9.82 5.03 -5.11
CA VAL A 147 -9.48 6.18 -5.96
C VAL A 147 -8.48 5.79 -7.05
N SER A 148 -7.42 5.07 -6.70
CA SER A 148 -6.40 4.64 -7.68
C SER A 148 -6.99 3.69 -8.73
N ALA A 149 -7.87 2.78 -8.31
CA ALA A 149 -8.59 1.86 -9.20
C ALA A 149 -9.57 2.60 -10.10
N LEU A 150 -10.30 3.59 -9.58
CA LEU A 150 -11.18 4.46 -10.38
C LEU A 150 -10.37 5.23 -11.42
N LEU A 151 -9.24 5.82 -11.05
CA LEU A 151 -8.36 6.52 -12.00
C LEU A 151 -7.79 5.56 -13.05
N LEU A 152 -7.46 4.31 -12.70
CA LEU A 152 -7.06 3.30 -13.69
C LEU A 152 -8.19 3.00 -14.69
N SER A 153 -9.41 2.80 -14.19
CA SER A 153 -10.58 2.42 -14.98
C SER A 153 -11.25 3.57 -15.72
N TRP A 154 -10.95 4.83 -15.37
CA TRP A 154 -11.58 6.04 -15.92
C TRP A 154 -11.56 6.10 -17.45
N HIS A 155 -10.51 5.56 -18.09
CA HIS A 155 -10.42 5.55 -19.55
C HIS A 155 -11.51 4.67 -20.17
N HIS A 156 -11.78 3.51 -19.59
CA HIS A 156 -12.78 2.58 -20.11
C HIS A 156 -14.22 3.09 -19.95
N LEU A 157 -14.43 4.11 -19.12
CA LEU A 157 -15.74 4.75 -18.93
C LEU A 157 -15.97 5.92 -19.90
N GLN A 158 -14.91 6.48 -20.50
CA GLN A 158 -15.01 7.58 -21.48
C GLN A 158 -14.98 7.10 -22.94
N SER A 159 -14.56 5.85 -23.19
CA SER A 159 -14.56 5.19 -24.51
C SER A 159 -15.84 4.42 -24.75
#